data_AF-A0A345UPV8-F1
#
_entry.id   AF-A0A345UPV8-F1
#
_cell.length_a   1.000
_cell.length_b   1.000
_cell.length_c   1.000
_cell.angle_alpha   90.00
_cell.angle_beta   90.00
_cell.angle_gamma   90.00
#
_symmetry.space_group_name_H-M   'P 1'
#
loop_
_entity.id
_entity.type
_entity.pdbx_description
1 polymer ?
#
loop_
_entity_poly.entity_id
_entity_poly.type
_entity_poly.pdbx_seq_one_letter_code
_entity_poly.pdbx_strand_id
1 'polypeptide(L)'
;MLNYIWAGLIIFSLLFAVTSDLRDYVTDEFQNGAEIGVALVIPENTDLQRRASVQFRITEGPDASGEVYRAEWFPGEDKAELIIPVTESLPEHWRHVAEHQDARDLTQLRALVLTHEKEAGAAAATAVITLPEVHLVKMRSITQAAFDMAEFAVTLAIGLIGIMALWLGLMKIAEESGLIYKLVKVVNPVLGFLFPNVPKDHPALGAISLNLSANMLGLGNAATPLGIKAMEELQKLNPDKESATNAMCMFLTMNTASVQLVPPVTLIALLGVGVAELFYSILITTAISLVVGVTAASYYARKFPEPPAVQPDKAAPAPAPTQS
;
A
#
# COMPACT_ATOMS: atom_id res chain seq x y z
N MET A 1 -20.94 6.38 -7.43
CA MET A 1 -20.98 5.17 -6.57
C MET A 1 -19.69 4.95 -5.80
N LEU A 2 -18.51 5.07 -6.43
CA LEU A 2 -17.22 4.80 -5.79
C LEU A 2 -16.94 5.66 -4.54
N ASN A 3 -17.29 6.96 -4.54
CA ASN A 3 -17.07 7.85 -3.38
C ASN A 3 -17.83 7.41 -2.12
N TYR A 4 -19.02 6.83 -2.28
CA TYR A 4 -19.81 6.33 -1.14
C TYR A 4 -19.21 5.05 -0.55
N ILE A 5 -18.58 4.21 -1.39
CA ILE A 5 -17.88 3.01 -0.93
C ILE A 5 -16.67 3.42 -0.09
N TRP A 6 -15.86 4.35 -0.59
CA TRP A 6 -14.70 4.86 0.15
C TRP A 6 -15.08 5.55 1.45
N ALA A 7 -16.10 6.42 1.41
CA ALA A 7 -16.63 7.04 2.62
C ALA A 7 -17.12 5.99 3.62
N GLY A 8 -17.82 4.95 3.13
CA GLY A 8 -18.27 3.83 3.95
C GLY A 8 -17.11 3.07 4.60
N LEU A 9 -16.04 2.77 3.87
CA LEU A 9 -14.85 2.09 4.40
C LEU A 9 -14.12 2.93 5.46
N ILE A 10 -14.00 4.24 5.25
CA ILE A 10 -13.37 5.16 6.22
C ILE A 10 -14.23 5.27 7.48
N ILE A 11 -15.54 5.43 7.34
CA ILE A 11 -16.45 5.50 8.49
C ILE A 11 -16.41 4.17 9.25
N PHE A 12 -16.42 3.04 8.55
CA PHE A 12 -16.34 1.73 9.16
C PHE A 12 -15.03 1.53 9.92
N SER A 13 -13.89 1.92 9.35
CA SER A 13 -12.59 1.78 10.02
C SER A 13 -12.50 2.65 11.28
N LEU A 14 -13.01 3.88 11.24
CA LEU A 14 -13.07 4.76 12.41
C LEU A 14 -14.00 4.22 13.49
N LEU A 15 -15.20 3.73 13.11
CA LEU A 15 -16.11 3.09 14.05
C LEU A 15 -15.49 1.84 14.68
N PHE A 16 -14.79 1.02 13.88
CA PHE A 16 -14.06 -0.15 14.37
C PHE A 16 -12.99 0.24 15.39
N ALA A 17 -12.15 1.25 15.09
CA ALA A 17 -11.13 1.69 16.03
C ALA A 17 -11.72 2.25 17.32
N VAL A 18 -12.72 3.13 17.23
CA VAL A 18 -13.37 3.69 18.43
C VAL A 18 -14.02 2.59 19.27
N THR A 19 -14.73 1.65 18.64
CA THR A 19 -15.38 0.55 19.38
C THR A 19 -14.38 -0.43 20.00
N SER A 20 -13.25 -0.68 19.34
CA SER A 20 -12.16 -1.47 19.91
C SER A 20 -11.50 -0.73 21.06
N ASP A 21 -11.07 0.53 20.88
CA ASP A 21 -10.42 1.29 21.95
C ASP A 21 -11.36 1.50 23.16
N LEU A 22 -12.67 1.65 22.94
CA LEU A 22 -13.68 1.67 24.01
C LEU A 22 -13.80 0.31 24.72
N ARG A 23 -13.72 -0.80 23.99
CA ARG A 23 -13.69 -2.13 24.60
C ARG A 23 -12.44 -2.26 25.47
N ASP A 24 -11.27 -1.97 24.93
CA ASP A 24 -9.98 -2.09 25.60
C ASP A 24 -9.98 -1.25 26.90
N TYR A 25 -10.60 -0.06 26.87
CA TYR A 25 -10.82 0.79 28.05
C TYR A 25 -11.79 0.18 29.07
N VAL A 26 -12.93 -0.38 28.62
CA VAL A 26 -13.95 -0.98 29.52
C VAL A 26 -13.47 -2.27 30.15
N THR A 27 -12.65 -3.06 29.44
CA THR A 27 -12.07 -4.31 29.96
C THR A 27 -10.78 -4.09 30.75
N ASP A 28 -10.32 -2.85 30.87
CA ASP A 28 -9.04 -2.48 31.49
C ASP A 28 -7.88 -3.34 30.99
N GLU A 29 -7.81 -3.52 29.66
CA GLU A 29 -6.88 -4.46 29.01
C GLU A 29 -5.42 -4.11 29.30
N PHE A 30 -5.12 -2.83 29.46
CA PHE A 30 -3.78 -2.31 29.74
C PHE A 30 -3.49 -2.06 31.22
N GLN A 31 -4.48 -2.26 32.12
CA GLN A 31 -4.36 -2.01 33.56
C GLN A 31 -3.78 -0.60 33.85
N ASN A 32 -4.33 0.41 33.17
CA ASN A 32 -3.77 1.77 33.21
C ASN A 32 -3.85 2.34 34.63
N GLY A 33 -2.71 2.73 35.18
CA GLY A 33 -2.62 3.27 36.54
C GLY A 33 -2.72 2.22 37.65
N ALA A 34 -2.69 0.92 37.33
CA ALA A 34 -2.62 -0.12 38.34
C ALA A 34 -1.28 -0.08 39.08
N GLU A 35 -1.35 -0.08 40.41
CA GLU A 35 -0.19 -0.16 41.29
C GLU A 35 0.24 -1.62 41.46
N ILE A 36 1.48 -1.92 41.06
CA ILE A 36 2.04 -3.27 41.08
C ILE A 36 3.17 -3.32 42.10
N GLY A 37 2.99 -4.14 43.13
CA GLY A 37 4.03 -4.41 44.12
C GLY A 37 5.13 -5.31 43.55
N VAL A 38 6.38 -4.86 43.62
CA VAL A 38 7.57 -5.61 43.21
C VAL A 38 8.64 -5.64 44.30
N ALA A 39 9.29 -6.78 44.46
CA ALA A 39 10.50 -6.90 45.26
C ALA A 39 11.73 -6.68 44.38
N LEU A 40 12.43 -5.58 44.60
CA LEU A 40 13.70 -5.24 43.97
C LEU A 40 14.86 -5.91 44.70
N VAL A 41 15.72 -6.60 43.97
CA VAL A 41 17.00 -7.11 44.45
C VAL A 41 18.09 -6.19 43.92
N ILE A 42 18.68 -5.41 44.83
CA ILE A 42 19.69 -4.40 44.51
C ILE A 42 21.06 -4.94 44.95
N PRO A 43 22.04 -5.08 44.04
CA PRO A 43 23.37 -5.56 44.40
C PRO A 43 24.02 -4.71 45.51
N GLU A 44 24.82 -5.34 46.37
CA GLU A 44 25.55 -4.62 47.43
C GLU A 44 26.44 -3.50 46.84
N ASN A 45 26.42 -2.32 47.47
CA ASN A 45 27.10 -1.09 47.04
C ASN A 45 26.56 -0.39 45.77
N THR A 46 25.33 -0.68 45.35
CA THR A 46 24.68 0.04 44.24
C THR A 46 24.15 1.42 44.67
N ASP A 47 24.56 2.47 43.97
CA ASP A 47 24.05 3.84 44.16
C ASP A 47 22.84 4.10 43.24
N LEU A 48 21.65 4.20 43.83
CA LEU A 48 20.39 4.46 43.11
C LEU A 48 20.25 5.90 42.60
N GLN A 49 21.20 6.78 42.91
CA GLN A 49 21.32 8.11 42.30
C GLN A 49 21.88 8.03 40.86
N ARG A 50 22.26 6.84 40.39
CA ARG A 50 22.76 6.58 39.04
C ARG A 50 22.02 5.42 38.40
N ARG A 51 22.15 5.29 37.08
CA ARG A 51 21.64 4.13 36.34
C ARG A 51 22.30 2.87 36.87
N ALA A 52 21.50 1.86 37.21
CA ALA A 52 21.98 0.63 37.81
C ALA A 52 21.22 -0.59 37.31
N SER A 53 21.91 -1.73 37.16
CA SER A 53 21.23 -2.99 36.85
C SER A 53 20.64 -3.57 38.13
N VAL A 54 19.35 -3.88 38.08
CA VAL A 54 18.59 -4.44 39.19
C VAL A 54 17.83 -5.68 38.74
N GLN A 55 17.45 -6.51 39.69
CA GLN A 55 16.50 -7.60 39.44
C GLN A 55 15.22 -7.31 40.19
N PHE A 56 14.09 -7.78 39.69
CA PHE A 56 12.82 -7.64 40.38
C PHE A 56 11.98 -8.92 40.29
N ARG A 57 11.08 -9.06 41.26
CA ARG A 57 10.05 -10.10 41.29
C ARG A 57 8.70 -9.44 41.50
N ILE A 58 7.68 -9.91 40.82
CA ILE A 58 6.31 -9.43 40.99
C ILE A 58 5.75 -10.08 42.24
N THR A 59 5.46 -9.30 43.28
CA THR A 59 5.02 -9.81 44.58
C THR A 59 3.52 -9.67 44.80
N GLU A 60 2.88 -8.73 44.11
CA GLU A 60 1.45 -8.45 44.24
C GLU A 60 0.81 -8.33 42.85
N GLY A 61 -0.46 -8.72 42.75
CA GLY A 61 -1.23 -8.70 41.51
C GLY A 61 -1.44 -10.08 40.87
N PRO A 62 -2.21 -10.14 39.77
CA PRO A 62 -2.55 -11.40 39.08
C PRO A 62 -1.33 -12.13 38.49
N ASP A 63 -0.25 -11.40 38.22
CA ASP A 63 0.99 -11.93 37.64
C ASP A 63 2.10 -12.14 38.67
N ALA A 64 1.75 -12.13 39.96
CA ALA A 64 2.68 -12.43 41.04
C ALA A 64 3.26 -13.83 40.86
N SER A 65 4.57 -13.90 40.66
CA SER A 65 5.29 -15.14 40.38
C SER A 65 6.64 -15.15 41.10
N GLY A 66 7.20 -16.34 41.30
CA GLY A 66 8.55 -16.50 41.84
C GLY A 66 9.66 -16.17 40.84
N GLU A 67 9.31 -15.79 39.61
CA GLU A 67 10.28 -15.52 38.54
C GLU A 67 11.07 -14.24 38.81
N VAL A 68 12.30 -14.21 38.31
CA VAL A 68 13.22 -13.09 38.49
C VAL A 68 13.46 -12.44 37.15
N TYR A 69 13.03 -11.19 37.04
CA TYR A 69 13.21 -10.37 35.85
C TYR A 69 14.41 -9.46 36.03
N ARG A 70 15.10 -9.17 34.94
CA ARG A 70 16.18 -8.17 34.91
C ARG A 70 15.58 -6.83 34.51
N ALA A 71 16.08 -5.77 35.08
CA ALA A 71 15.73 -4.41 34.69
C ALA A 71 16.90 -3.47 34.93
N GLU A 72 16.79 -2.26 34.41
CA GLU A 72 17.69 -1.17 34.72
C GLU A 72 16.93 -0.07 35.45
N TRP A 73 17.41 0.25 36.64
CA TRP A 73 16.99 1.41 37.39
C TRP A 73 17.51 2.67 36.71
N PHE A 74 16.63 3.62 36.47
CA PHE A 74 16.95 4.93 35.92
C PHE A 74 16.40 6.03 36.85
N PRO A 75 17.26 6.82 37.51
CA PRO A 75 16.81 7.93 38.34
C PRO A 75 16.30 9.06 37.45
N GLY A 76 15.00 9.36 37.51
CA GLY A 76 14.40 10.54 36.87
C GLY A 76 14.40 11.76 37.81
N GLU A 77 14.05 12.94 37.29
CA GLU A 77 14.04 14.19 38.07
C GLU A 77 12.97 14.22 39.17
N ASP A 78 11.85 13.51 38.97
CA ASP A 78 10.71 13.48 39.91
C ASP A 78 10.44 12.05 40.42
N LYS A 79 10.35 11.09 39.49
CA LYS A 79 10.15 9.67 39.77
C LYS A 79 11.21 8.83 39.06
N ALA A 80 11.65 7.74 39.69
CA ALA A 80 12.53 6.80 39.04
C ALA A 80 11.77 5.93 38.04
N GLU A 81 12.46 5.48 37.00
CA GLU A 81 11.94 4.53 36.01
C GLU A 81 12.66 3.18 36.16
N LEU A 82 11.91 2.11 35.94
CA LEU A 82 12.41 0.77 35.79
C LEU A 82 12.31 0.39 34.31
N ILE A 83 13.46 0.31 33.64
CA ILE A 83 13.57 -0.08 32.23
C ILE A 83 13.68 -1.60 32.16
N ILE A 84 12.63 -2.25 31.68
CA ILE A 84 12.48 -3.71 31.65
C ILE A 84 12.64 -4.17 30.19
N PRO A 85 13.63 -5.02 29.86
CA PRO A 85 13.73 -5.62 28.53
C PRO A 85 12.54 -6.56 28.28
N VAL A 86 11.90 -6.38 27.13
CA VAL A 86 10.78 -7.21 26.69
C VAL A 86 11.32 -8.59 26.31
N THR A 87 10.93 -9.61 27.07
CA THR A 87 11.35 -11.01 26.89
C THR A 87 10.14 -11.93 26.84
N GLU A 88 10.26 -13.12 26.26
CA GLU A 88 9.13 -14.09 26.18
C GLU A 88 8.59 -14.52 27.56
N SER A 89 9.43 -14.45 28.60
CA SER A 89 9.05 -14.73 29.99
C SER A 89 8.24 -13.61 30.65
N LEU A 90 8.20 -12.42 30.06
CA LEU A 90 7.44 -11.30 30.62
C LEU A 90 5.93 -11.55 30.46
N PRO A 91 5.09 -11.22 31.46
CA PRO A 91 3.64 -11.35 31.34
C PRO A 91 3.09 -10.79 30.03
N GLU A 92 2.15 -11.51 29.41
CA GLU A 92 1.61 -11.16 28.10
C GLU A 92 1.09 -9.72 28.06
N HIS A 93 0.35 -9.30 29.09
CA HIS A 93 -0.17 -7.94 29.17
C HIS A 93 0.93 -6.86 29.27
N TRP A 94 2.09 -7.13 29.90
CA TRP A 94 3.21 -6.17 29.97
C TRP A 94 3.89 -6.01 28.61
N ARG A 95 3.97 -7.11 27.85
CA ARG A 95 4.47 -7.08 26.47
C ARG A 95 3.54 -6.25 25.59
N HIS A 96 2.23 -6.45 25.72
CA HIS A 96 1.23 -5.63 25.03
C HIS A 96 1.33 -4.15 25.38
N VAL A 97 1.56 -3.79 26.65
CA VAL A 97 1.79 -2.38 27.04
C VAL A 97 3.08 -1.84 26.40
N ALA A 98 4.17 -2.62 26.41
CA ALA A 98 5.45 -2.22 25.84
C ALA A 98 5.36 -1.91 24.34
N GLU A 99 4.57 -2.71 23.59
CA GLU A 99 4.34 -2.49 22.15
C GLU A 99 3.68 -1.15 21.82
N HIS A 100 2.98 -0.55 22.78
CA HIS A 100 2.17 0.66 22.57
C HIS A 100 2.65 1.89 23.36
N GLN A 101 3.66 1.71 24.22
CA GLN A 101 4.29 2.77 25.00
C GLN A 101 5.11 3.72 24.12
N ASP A 102 6.03 3.19 23.31
CA ASP A 102 6.93 4.00 22.48
C ASP A 102 7.06 3.39 21.08
N ALA A 103 6.72 4.17 20.05
CA ALA A 103 6.83 3.74 18.66
C ALA A 103 8.29 3.57 18.19
N ARG A 104 9.28 4.03 18.98
CA ARG A 104 10.70 4.02 18.61
C ARG A 104 11.51 2.85 19.19
N ASP A 105 11.07 2.25 20.29
CA ASP A 105 11.78 1.14 20.94
C ASP A 105 10.80 0.13 21.55
N LEU A 106 10.44 -0.88 20.75
CA LEU A 106 9.54 -1.97 21.16
C LEU A 106 10.24 -3.01 22.07
N THR A 107 11.54 -2.83 22.36
CA THR A 107 12.34 -3.82 23.09
C THR A 107 12.40 -3.55 24.58
N GLN A 108 11.88 -2.41 25.04
CA GLN A 108 11.94 -1.98 26.44
C GLN A 108 10.59 -1.44 26.91
N LEU A 109 10.18 -1.88 28.10
CA LEU A 109 9.06 -1.34 28.86
C LEU A 109 9.61 -0.42 29.94
N ARG A 110 9.13 0.82 30.03
CA ARG A 110 9.54 1.75 31.10
C ARG A 110 8.39 1.88 32.09
N ALA A 111 8.51 1.20 33.22
CA ALA A 111 7.58 1.33 34.33
C ALA A 111 8.04 2.46 35.26
N LEU A 112 7.11 3.21 35.82
CA LEU A 112 7.40 4.30 36.73
C LEU A 112 7.36 3.81 38.17
N VAL A 113 8.38 4.12 38.97
CA VAL A 113 8.47 3.74 40.39
C VAL A 113 7.79 4.81 41.24
N LEU A 114 6.68 4.45 41.88
CA LEU A 114 5.89 5.34 42.72
C LEU A 114 6.49 5.48 44.12
N THR A 115 6.80 4.35 44.74
CA THR A 115 7.43 4.28 46.07
C THR A 115 8.46 3.17 46.08
N HIS A 116 9.49 3.33 46.90
CA HIS A 116 10.45 2.27 47.19
C HIS A 116 10.91 2.38 48.65
N GLU A 117 10.89 1.27 49.36
CA GLU A 117 11.30 1.14 50.75
C GLU A 117 12.38 0.07 50.85
N LYS A 118 13.47 0.40 51.56
CA LYS A 118 14.58 -0.52 51.79
C LYS A 118 14.86 -0.60 53.28
N GLU A 119 14.67 -1.78 53.86
CA GLU A 119 15.04 -2.04 55.25
C GLU A 119 16.56 -1.95 55.44
N ALA A 120 16.99 -1.36 56.56
CA ALA A 120 18.40 -1.16 56.87
C ALA A 120 19.14 -2.51 56.97
N GLY A 121 20.07 -2.75 56.04
CA GLY A 121 20.86 -4.00 55.97
C GLY A 121 20.26 -5.10 55.09
N ALA A 122 19.09 -4.89 54.48
CA ALA A 122 18.49 -5.84 53.54
C ALA A 122 19.02 -5.63 52.10
N ALA A 123 19.30 -6.73 51.41
CA ALA A 123 19.63 -6.72 49.98
C ALA A 123 18.39 -6.55 49.07
N ALA A 124 17.20 -6.76 49.63
CA ALA A 124 15.92 -6.58 48.95
C ALA A 124 15.26 -5.26 49.38
N ALA A 125 14.62 -4.58 48.44
CA ALA A 125 13.76 -3.42 48.65
C ALA A 125 12.37 -3.71 48.09
N THR A 126 11.32 -3.22 48.73
CA THR A 126 9.95 -3.29 48.22
C THR A 126 9.66 -2.01 47.45
N ALA A 127 9.13 -2.13 46.24
CA ALA A 127 8.76 -0.98 45.43
C ALA A 127 7.36 -1.16 44.83
N VAL A 128 6.67 -0.05 44.64
CA VAL A 128 5.41 -0.01 43.89
C VAL A 128 5.69 0.65 42.57
N ILE A 129 5.34 -0.02 41.47
CA ILE A 129 5.50 0.49 40.12
C ILE A 129 4.14 0.64 39.44
N THR A 130 4.06 1.56 38.49
CA THR A 130 2.94 1.65 37.55
C THR A 130 3.46 1.48 36.14
N LEU A 131 2.71 0.75 35.32
CA LEU A 131 2.96 0.70 33.89
C LEU A 131 2.59 2.04 33.23
N PRO A 132 3.20 2.36 32.08
CA PRO A 132 2.87 3.55 31.31
C PRO A 132 1.45 3.46 30.77
N GLU A 133 0.75 4.58 30.77
CA GLU A 133 -0.64 4.61 30.30
C GLU A 133 -0.72 4.47 28.77
N VAL A 134 -1.50 3.49 28.31
CA VAL A 134 -1.73 3.23 26.89
C VAL A 134 -3.16 3.61 26.54
N HIS A 135 -3.29 4.50 25.54
CA HIS A 135 -4.58 5.00 25.06
C HIS A 135 -4.66 4.98 23.54
N LEU A 136 -5.88 4.76 23.03
CA LEU A 136 -6.25 4.97 21.63
C LEU A 136 -5.37 4.19 20.64
N VAL A 137 -5.06 2.93 20.97
CA VAL A 137 -4.16 2.07 20.18
C VAL A 137 -4.64 1.95 18.75
N LYS A 138 -5.92 1.57 18.56
CA LYS A 138 -6.46 1.36 17.22
C LYS A 138 -6.61 2.68 16.48
N MET A 139 -7.10 3.73 17.14
CA MET A 139 -7.20 5.06 16.52
C MET A 139 -5.85 5.61 16.06
N ARG A 140 -4.79 5.44 16.86
CA ARG A 140 -3.41 5.82 16.49
C ARG A 140 -2.94 5.01 15.28
N SER A 141 -3.16 3.70 15.27
CA SER A 141 -2.75 2.82 14.16
C SER A 141 -3.42 3.19 12.83
N ILE A 142 -4.72 3.46 12.83
CA ILE A 142 -5.45 3.87 11.62
C ILE A 142 -4.98 5.24 11.14
N THR A 143 -4.76 6.17 12.08
CA THR A 143 -4.26 7.51 11.75
C THR A 143 -2.87 7.45 11.12
N GLN A 144 -1.97 6.64 11.68
CA GLN A 144 -0.63 6.43 11.14
C GLN A 144 -0.69 5.82 9.73
N ALA A 145 -1.49 4.76 9.55
CA ALA A 145 -1.67 4.14 8.25
C ALA A 145 -2.21 5.12 7.20
N ALA A 146 -3.08 6.07 7.60
CA ALA A 146 -3.57 7.11 6.69
C ALA A 146 -2.44 8.06 6.25
N PHE A 147 -1.54 8.45 7.15
CA PHE A 147 -0.37 9.28 6.81
C PHE A 147 0.61 8.52 5.93
N ASP A 148 0.92 7.27 6.26
CA ASP A 148 1.84 6.42 5.48
C ASP A 148 1.33 6.23 4.04
N MET A 149 0.02 6.02 3.87
CA MET A 149 -0.59 5.90 2.55
C MET A 149 -0.61 7.21 1.78
N ALA A 150 -0.72 8.35 2.46
CA ALA A 150 -0.61 9.66 1.82
C ALA A 150 0.82 9.90 1.29
N GLU A 151 1.85 9.58 2.08
CA GLU A 151 3.26 9.67 1.66
C GLU A 151 3.56 8.71 0.49
N PHE A 152 3.08 7.47 0.59
CA PHE A 152 3.20 6.49 -0.48
C PHE A 152 2.55 6.98 -1.78
N ALA A 153 1.33 7.54 -1.71
CA ALA A 153 0.63 8.07 -2.87
C ALA A 153 1.39 9.22 -3.56
N VAL A 154 1.98 10.14 -2.80
CA VAL A 154 2.81 11.23 -3.33
C VAL A 154 4.06 10.70 -4.01
N THR A 155 4.77 9.79 -3.34
CA THR A 155 5.99 9.15 -3.87
C THR A 155 5.70 8.44 -5.20
N LEU A 156 4.59 7.70 -5.24
CA LEU A 156 4.13 7.03 -6.45
C LEU A 156 3.79 8.03 -7.57
N ALA A 157 3.02 9.08 -7.26
CA ALA A 157 2.63 10.09 -8.24
C ALA A 157 3.83 10.80 -8.88
N ILE A 158 4.82 11.20 -8.08
CA ILE A 158 6.06 11.84 -8.57
C ILE A 158 6.85 10.87 -9.46
N GLY A 159 7.00 9.61 -9.03
CA GLY A 159 7.65 8.57 -9.84
C GLY A 159 6.95 8.36 -11.19
N LEU A 160 5.61 8.33 -11.19
CA LEU A 160 4.79 8.21 -12.40
C LEU A 160 4.95 9.40 -13.34
N ILE A 161 5.02 10.63 -12.84
CA ILE A 161 5.24 11.83 -13.67
C ILE A 161 6.57 11.73 -14.43
N GLY A 162 7.65 11.33 -13.76
CA GLY A 162 8.98 11.23 -14.37
C GLY A 162 9.01 10.20 -15.50
N ILE A 163 8.47 9.00 -15.27
CA ILE A 163 8.42 7.94 -16.29
C ILE A 163 7.46 8.31 -17.44
N MET A 164 6.33 8.98 -17.15
CA MET A 164 5.41 9.48 -18.18
C MET A 164 6.07 10.50 -19.10
N ALA A 165 6.78 11.48 -18.52
CA ALA A 165 7.48 12.49 -19.30
C ALA A 165 8.52 11.86 -20.24
N LEU A 166 9.27 10.87 -19.75
CA LEU A 166 10.25 10.12 -20.55
C LEU A 166 9.59 9.40 -21.73
N TRP A 167 8.54 8.61 -21.47
CA TRP A 167 7.90 7.81 -22.52
C TRP A 167 7.14 8.65 -23.52
N LEU A 168 6.43 9.70 -23.08
CA LEU A 168 5.75 10.63 -23.98
C LEU A 168 6.75 11.42 -24.83
N GLY A 169 7.89 11.81 -24.26
CA GLY A 169 8.99 12.44 -25.01
C GLY A 169 9.61 11.51 -26.05
N LEU A 170 9.95 10.27 -25.66
CA LEU A 170 10.45 9.26 -26.60
C LEU A 170 9.44 8.94 -27.71
N MET A 171 8.16 8.90 -27.35
CA MET A 171 7.05 8.74 -28.28
C MET A 171 6.99 9.85 -29.30
N LYS A 172 7.14 11.10 -28.86
CA LYS A 172 7.16 12.27 -29.75
C LYS A 172 8.32 12.19 -30.74
N ILE A 173 9.51 11.79 -30.27
CA ILE A 173 10.69 11.57 -31.13
C ILE A 173 10.42 10.44 -32.15
N ALA A 174 9.79 9.33 -31.72
CA ALA A 174 9.45 8.22 -32.60
C ALA A 174 8.38 8.61 -33.66
N GLU A 175 7.43 9.47 -33.28
CA GLU A 175 6.41 10.01 -34.17
C GLU A 175 7.04 10.93 -35.22
N GLU A 176 7.84 11.91 -34.78
CA GLU A 176 8.52 12.89 -35.66
C GLU A 176 9.54 12.24 -36.60
N SER A 177 10.21 11.17 -36.16
CA SER A 177 11.12 10.38 -37.01
C SER A 177 10.42 9.46 -38.01
N GLY A 178 9.09 9.37 -37.95
CA GLY A 178 8.30 8.47 -38.79
C GLY A 178 8.40 6.99 -38.41
N LEU A 179 9.07 6.65 -37.30
CA LEU A 179 9.26 5.28 -36.84
C LEU A 179 7.93 4.63 -36.46
N ILE A 180 7.03 5.38 -35.83
CA ILE A 180 5.69 4.91 -35.47
C ILE A 180 4.90 4.47 -36.71
N TYR A 181 4.92 5.25 -37.79
CA TYR A 181 4.22 4.89 -39.03
C TYR A 181 4.77 3.61 -39.67
N LYS A 182 6.08 3.37 -39.58
CA LYS A 182 6.70 2.12 -40.04
C LYS A 182 6.27 0.94 -39.18
N LEU A 183 6.27 1.09 -37.86
CA LEU A 183 5.81 0.06 -36.93
C LEU A 183 4.34 -0.27 -37.17
N VAL A 184 3.48 0.76 -37.23
CA VAL A 184 2.05 0.61 -37.50
C VAL A 184 1.83 -0.17 -38.79
N LYS A 185 2.55 0.09 -39.88
CA LYS A 185 2.43 -0.69 -41.13
C LYS A 185 2.72 -2.18 -40.94
N VAL A 186 3.66 -2.54 -40.07
CA VAL A 186 4.01 -3.96 -39.79
C VAL A 186 2.94 -4.64 -38.96
N VAL A 187 2.38 -3.97 -37.95
CA VAL A 187 1.33 -4.52 -37.08
C VAL A 187 -0.10 -4.29 -37.58
N ASN A 188 -0.30 -3.44 -38.59
CA ASN A 188 -1.60 -3.12 -39.19
C ASN A 188 -2.44 -4.34 -39.58
N PRO A 189 -1.90 -5.44 -40.16
CA PRO A 189 -2.74 -6.58 -40.49
C PRO A 189 -3.42 -7.20 -39.27
N VAL A 190 -2.76 -7.18 -38.10
CA VAL A 190 -3.32 -7.69 -36.84
C VAL A 190 -4.23 -6.64 -36.21
N LEU A 191 -3.76 -5.40 -36.07
CA LEU A 191 -4.52 -4.33 -35.42
C LEU A 191 -5.75 -3.91 -36.23
N GLY A 192 -5.68 -3.89 -37.55
CA GLY A 192 -6.83 -3.59 -38.41
C GLY A 192 -7.91 -4.66 -38.36
N PHE A 193 -7.55 -5.91 -38.04
CA PHE A 193 -8.54 -6.97 -37.77
C PHE A 193 -9.20 -6.79 -36.40
N LEU A 194 -8.43 -6.42 -35.37
CA LEU A 194 -8.92 -6.25 -34.00
C LEU A 194 -9.67 -4.93 -33.77
N PHE A 195 -9.30 -3.87 -34.51
CA PHE A 195 -9.82 -2.51 -34.39
C PHE A 195 -10.38 -2.00 -35.73
N PRO A 196 -11.43 -2.64 -36.29
CA PRO A 196 -11.92 -2.32 -37.63
C PRO A 196 -12.49 -0.90 -37.77
N ASN A 197 -12.93 -0.29 -36.66
CA ASN A 197 -13.53 1.06 -36.64
C ASN A 197 -12.48 2.18 -36.50
N VAL A 198 -11.20 1.85 -36.35
CA VAL A 198 -10.12 2.84 -36.22
C VAL A 198 -9.47 3.05 -37.60
N PRO A 199 -9.33 4.30 -38.09
CA PRO A 199 -8.69 4.56 -39.38
C PRO A 199 -7.25 4.03 -39.44
N LYS A 200 -6.85 3.50 -40.60
CA LYS A 200 -5.58 2.77 -40.79
C LYS A 200 -4.30 3.57 -40.50
N ASP A 201 -4.39 4.89 -40.48
CA ASP A 201 -3.28 5.81 -40.20
C ASP A 201 -3.52 6.68 -38.94
N HIS A 202 -4.52 6.33 -38.12
CA HIS A 202 -4.83 7.11 -36.91
C HIS A 202 -3.78 6.86 -35.80
N PRO A 203 -3.32 7.90 -35.07
CA PRO A 203 -2.32 7.78 -34.01
C PRO A 203 -2.71 6.80 -32.89
N ALA A 204 -4.01 6.55 -32.70
CA ALA A 204 -4.52 5.55 -31.76
C ALA A 204 -3.88 4.17 -31.98
N LEU A 205 -3.70 3.72 -33.23
CA LEU A 205 -3.11 2.41 -33.52
C LEU A 205 -1.63 2.34 -33.10
N GLY A 206 -0.90 3.44 -33.24
CA GLY A 206 0.49 3.54 -32.77
C GLY A 206 0.59 3.46 -31.24
N ALA A 207 -0.26 4.20 -30.53
CA ALA A 207 -0.30 4.18 -29.06
C ALA A 207 -0.72 2.80 -28.52
N ILE A 208 -1.73 2.15 -29.13
CA ILE A 208 -2.15 0.78 -28.81
C ILE A 208 -0.99 -0.19 -29.02
N SER A 209 -0.32 -0.13 -30.18
CA SER A 209 0.80 -1.03 -30.50
C SER A 209 1.92 -0.94 -29.48
N LEU A 210 2.22 0.25 -28.98
CA LEU A 210 3.30 0.46 -28.03
C LEU A 210 2.92 0.10 -26.61
N ASN A 211 1.68 0.38 -26.19
CA ASN A 211 1.15 -0.12 -24.92
C ASN A 211 1.19 -1.65 -24.89
N LEU A 212 0.69 -2.32 -25.93
CA LEU A 212 0.72 -3.79 -26.01
C LEU A 212 2.16 -4.32 -26.01
N SER A 213 3.07 -3.69 -26.74
CA SER A 213 4.50 -4.06 -26.73
C SER A 213 5.13 -3.89 -25.34
N ALA A 214 4.85 -2.79 -24.65
CA ALA A 214 5.35 -2.53 -23.30
C ALA A 214 4.83 -3.56 -22.30
N ASN A 215 3.53 -3.90 -22.39
CA ASN A 215 2.95 -4.99 -21.62
C ASN A 215 3.64 -6.33 -21.94
N MET A 216 3.78 -6.70 -23.21
CA MET A 216 4.41 -7.97 -23.60
C MET A 216 5.85 -8.11 -23.11
N LEU A 217 6.60 -7.01 -23.02
CA LEU A 217 7.99 -6.99 -22.53
C LEU A 217 8.11 -6.89 -21.00
N GLY A 218 7.00 -6.94 -20.26
CA GLY A 218 7.02 -6.86 -18.79
C GLY A 218 7.32 -5.44 -18.25
N LEU A 219 7.28 -4.42 -19.12
CA LEU A 219 7.49 -3.01 -18.78
C LEU A 219 6.18 -2.34 -18.32
N GLY A 220 5.48 -2.96 -17.37
CA GLY A 220 4.14 -2.53 -16.93
C GLY A 220 4.07 -1.06 -16.48
N ASN A 221 5.13 -0.56 -15.85
CA ASN A 221 5.24 0.85 -15.43
C ASN A 221 5.25 1.84 -16.60
N ALA A 222 5.66 1.41 -17.80
CA ALA A 222 5.60 2.18 -19.04
C ALA A 222 4.27 1.97 -19.80
N ALA A 223 3.62 0.82 -19.60
CA ALA A 223 2.44 0.45 -20.35
C ALA A 223 1.21 1.29 -19.95
N THR A 224 0.97 1.50 -18.66
CA THR A 224 -0.19 2.27 -18.15
C THR A 224 -0.30 3.66 -18.78
N PRO A 225 0.75 4.51 -18.82
CA PRO A 225 0.62 5.83 -19.43
C PRO A 225 0.45 5.80 -20.95
N LEU A 226 1.08 4.84 -21.65
CA LEU A 226 0.81 4.61 -23.07
C LEU A 226 -0.63 4.16 -23.29
N GLY A 227 -1.20 3.41 -22.35
CA GLY A 227 -2.59 2.96 -22.35
C GLY A 227 -3.59 4.09 -22.17
N ILE A 228 -3.32 5.01 -21.23
CA ILE A 228 -4.11 6.24 -21.08
C ILE A 228 -4.06 7.05 -22.37
N LYS A 229 -2.87 7.24 -22.95
CA LYS A 229 -2.73 7.95 -24.22
C LYS A 229 -3.51 7.28 -25.37
N ALA A 230 -3.49 5.96 -25.45
CA ALA A 230 -4.26 5.20 -26.43
C ALA A 230 -5.78 5.39 -26.21
N MET A 231 -6.25 5.38 -24.97
CA MET A 231 -7.65 5.64 -24.63
C MET A 231 -8.07 7.07 -24.98
N GLU A 232 -7.23 8.08 -24.76
CA GLU A 232 -7.50 9.46 -25.19
C GLU A 232 -7.66 9.55 -26.72
N GLU A 233 -6.78 8.91 -27.49
CA GLU A 233 -6.88 8.92 -28.96
C GLU A 233 -8.11 8.15 -29.46
N LEU A 234 -8.48 7.03 -28.83
CA LEU A 234 -9.73 6.34 -29.12
C LEU A 234 -10.96 7.18 -28.74
N GLN A 235 -10.89 7.90 -27.62
CA GLN A 235 -11.97 8.78 -27.16
C GLN A 235 -12.22 9.94 -28.12
N LYS A 236 -11.22 10.40 -28.88
CA LYS A 236 -11.44 11.40 -29.94
C LYS A 236 -12.37 10.89 -31.05
N LEU A 237 -12.24 9.62 -31.40
CA LEU A 237 -13.07 8.95 -32.42
C LEU A 237 -14.46 8.54 -31.91
N ASN A 238 -14.67 8.59 -30.59
CA ASN A 238 -15.90 8.16 -29.96
C ASN A 238 -17.07 9.13 -30.24
N PRO A 239 -18.19 8.68 -30.86
CA PRO A 239 -19.37 9.51 -31.09
C PRO A 239 -20.13 9.86 -29.79
N ASP A 240 -20.08 9.01 -28.77
CA ASP A 240 -20.71 9.24 -27.47
C ASP A 240 -19.67 9.26 -26.36
N LYS A 241 -19.36 10.44 -25.82
CA LYS A 241 -18.29 10.58 -24.83
C LYS A 241 -18.59 9.88 -23.50
N GLU A 242 -19.86 9.57 -23.22
CA GLU A 242 -20.29 8.93 -21.97
C GLU A 242 -20.31 7.40 -22.05
N SER A 243 -20.21 6.82 -23.25
CA SER A 243 -20.19 5.37 -23.47
C SER A 243 -18.88 4.91 -24.10
N ALA A 244 -18.32 3.81 -23.61
CA ALA A 244 -17.12 3.22 -24.20
C ALA A 244 -17.44 2.60 -25.57
N THR A 245 -16.52 2.76 -26.53
CA THR A 245 -16.63 2.10 -27.84
C THR A 245 -16.12 0.66 -27.81
N ASN A 246 -16.49 -0.14 -28.81
CA ASN A 246 -16.04 -1.50 -29.01
C ASN A 246 -14.51 -1.55 -29.14
N ALA A 247 -13.90 -0.52 -29.74
CA ALA A 247 -12.45 -0.38 -29.79
C ALA A 247 -11.84 -0.16 -28.39
N MET A 248 -12.46 0.68 -27.55
CA MET A 248 -12.01 0.88 -26.17
C MET A 248 -12.18 -0.39 -25.32
N CYS A 249 -13.32 -1.08 -25.45
CA CYS A 249 -13.58 -2.35 -24.77
C CYS A 249 -12.59 -3.45 -25.20
N MET A 250 -12.31 -3.57 -26.50
CA MET A 250 -11.31 -4.50 -27.03
C MET A 250 -9.92 -4.18 -26.46
N PHE A 251 -9.51 -2.91 -26.52
CA PHE A 251 -8.21 -2.49 -26.01
C PHE A 251 -8.04 -2.74 -24.50
N LEU A 252 -9.07 -2.43 -23.71
CA LEU A 252 -9.09 -2.72 -22.27
C LEU A 252 -9.02 -4.23 -21.98
N THR A 253 -9.77 -5.02 -22.75
CA THR A 253 -9.76 -6.49 -22.64
C THR A 253 -8.36 -7.04 -22.91
N MET A 254 -7.70 -6.56 -23.96
CA MET A 254 -6.33 -6.97 -24.28
C MET A 254 -5.33 -6.56 -23.20
N ASN A 255 -5.47 -5.36 -22.60
CA ASN A 255 -4.62 -4.94 -21.48
C ASN A 255 -4.84 -5.79 -20.22
N THR A 256 -6.08 -6.21 -19.97
CA THR A 256 -6.43 -7.06 -18.82
C THR A 256 -5.95 -8.50 -19.02
N ALA A 257 -6.05 -9.01 -20.25
CA ALA A 257 -5.68 -10.37 -20.58
C ALA A 257 -4.17 -10.55 -20.88
N SER A 258 -3.48 -9.45 -21.21
CA SER A 258 -2.06 -9.28 -21.55
C SER A 258 -1.22 -10.55 -21.66
N VAL A 259 -0.71 -10.84 -22.86
CA VAL A 259 0.37 -11.82 -23.05
C VAL A 259 1.67 -11.22 -22.55
N GLN A 260 2.33 -11.87 -21.58
CA GLN A 260 3.68 -11.50 -21.15
C GLN A 260 4.71 -12.45 -21.78
N LEU A 261 5.59 -11.92 -22.61
CA LEU A 261 6.75 -12.65 -23.14
C LEU A 261 7.93 -12.61 -22.17
N VAL A 262 7.97 -11.62 -21.29
CA VAL A 262 8.96 -11.53 -20.21
C VAL A 262 8.19 -11.50 -18.90
N PRO A 263 8.58 -12.30 -17.89
CA PRO A 263 7.97 -12.26 -16.58
C PRO A 263 7.99 -10.83 -16.01
N PRO A 264 6.96 -10.42 -15.26
CA PRO A 264 6.93 -9.08 -14.66
C PRO A 264 8.19 -8.81 -13.84
N VAL A 265 8.76 -7.61 -13.97
CA VAL A 265 9.96 -7.19 -13.23
C VAL A 265 9.78 -7.36 -11.72
N THR A 266 8.57 -7.15 -11.21
CA THR A 266 8.20 -7.39 -9.81
C THR A 266 8.35 -8.86 -9.41
N LEU A 267 7.97 -9.79 -10.29
CA LEU A 267 8.12 -11.22 -10.07
C LEU A 267 9.60 -11.63 -10.05
N ILE A 268 10.41 -11.05 -10.95
CA ILE A 268 11.88 -11.22 -10.99
C ILE A 268 12.51 -10.71 -9.69
N ALA A 269 12.05 -9.56 -9.18
CA ALA A 269 12.53 -9.00 -7.93
C ALA A 269 12.17 -9.88 -6.71
N LEU A 270 11.02 -10.55 -6.72
CA LEU A 270 10.53 -11.39 -5.63
C LEU A 270 11.16 -12.79 -5.60
N LEU A 271 11.29 -13.43 -6.76
CA LEU A 271 11.66 -14.85 -6.87
C LEU A 271 13.05 -15.08 -7.47
N GLY A 272 13.71 -14.03 -7.97
CA GLY A 272 15.05 -14.10 -8.53
C GLY A 272 15.16 -15.15 -9.66
N VAL A 273 16.13 -16.05 -9.53
CA VAL A 273 16.40 -17.13 -10.52
C VAL A 273 15.25 -18.14 -10.63
N GLY A 274 14.39 -18.26 -9.61
CA GLY A 274 13.24 -19.19 -9.62
C GLY A 274 12.13 -18.79 -10.59
N VAL A 275 12.14 -17.55 -11.11
CA VAL A 275 11.15 -17.10 -12.11
C VAL A 275 11.23 -17.90 -13.41
N ALA A 276 12.39 -18.44 -13.77
CA ALA A 276 12.57 -19.20 -15.00
C ALA A 276 11.64 -20.42 -15.08
N GLU A 277 11.32 -21.05 -13.95
CA GLU A 277 10.41 -22.21 -13.87
C GLU A 277 8.96 -21.84 -14.19
N LEU A 278 8.57 -20.59 -13.93
CA LEU A 278 7.22 -20.07 -14.15
C LEU A 278 7.00 -19.53 -15.56
N PHE A 279 8.06 -19.39 -16.36
CA PHE A 279 8.01 -18.76 -17.67
C PHE A 279 6.95 -19.38 -18.59
N TYR A 280 6.97 -20.70 -18.74
CA TYR A 280 6.03 -21.42 -19.62
C TYR A 280 4.59 -21.32 -19.13
N SER A 281 4.38 -21.43 -17.81
CA SER A 281 3.06 -21.31 -17.19
C SER A 281 2.47 -19.91 -17.40
N ILE A 282 3.27 -18.86 -17.25
CA ILE A 282 2.86 -17.47 -17.50
C ILE A 282 2.49 -17.28 -18.97
N LEU A 283 3.36 -17.72 -19.89
CA LEU A 283 3.15 -17.53 -21.33
C LEU A 283 1.89 -18.26 -21.82
N ILE A 284 1.68 -19.52 -21.40
CA ILE A 284 0.51 -20.30 -21.80
C ILE A 284 -0.77 -19.70 -21.22
N THR A 285 -0.78 -19.39 -19.92
CA THR A 285 -1.98 -18.87 -19.24
C THR A 285 -2.40 -17.52 -19.81
N THR A 286 -1.43 -16.63 -20.03
CA THR A 286 -1.71 -15.31 -20.60
C THR A 286 -2.10 -15.37 -22.08
N ALA A 287 -1.52 -16.28 -22.87
CA ALA A 287 -1.96 -16.52 -24.25
C ALA A 287 -3.41 -17.02 -24.33
N ILE A 288 -3.78 -18.00 -23.50
CA ILE A 288 -5.16 -18.50 -23.44
C ILE A 288 -6.10 -17.38 -23.00
N SER A 289 -5.74 -16.62 -21.96
CA SER A 289 -6.50 -15.47 -21.47
C SER A 289 -6.75 -14.45 -22.59
N LEU A 290 -5.72 -14.10 -23.37
CA LEU A 290 -5.84 -13.15 -24.48
C LEU A 290 -6.77 -13.67 -25.57
N VAL A 291 -6.65 -14.95 -25.96
CA VAL A 291 -7.53 -15.54 -26.98
C VAL A 291 -8.99 -15.53 -26.51
N VAL A 292 -9.26 -15.95 -25.28
CA VAL A 292 -10.61 -15.94 -24.70
C VAL A 292 -11.16 -14.51 -24.61
N GLY A 293 -10.36 -13.56 -24.14
CA GLY A 293 -10.76 -12.16 -24.03
C GLY A 293 -11.09 -11.53 -25.38
N VAL A 294 -10.19 -11.68 -26.36
CA VAL A 294 -10.39 -11.13 -27.72
C VAL A 294 -11.59 -11.76 -28.42
N THR A 295 -11.79 -13.08 -28.28
CA THR A 295 -12.93 -13.77 -28.88
C THR A 295 -14.25 -13.34 -28.23
N ALA A 296 -14.29 -13.21 -26.90
CA ALA A 296 -15.45 -12.69 -26.18
C ALA A 296 -15.75 -11.23 -26.58
N ALA A 297 -14.76 -10.34 -26.56
CA ALA A 297 -14.92 -8.94 -26.95
C ALA A 297 -15.39 -8.81 -28.40
N SER A 298 -14.84 -9.61 -29.31
CA SER A 298 -15.25 -9.66 -30.71
C SER A 298 -16.69 -10.18 -30.89
N TYR A 299 -17.09 -11.18 -30.10
CA TYR A 299 -18.47 -11.68 -30.09
C TYR A 299 -19.46 -10.61 -29.63
N TYR A 300 -19.14 -9.91 -28.54
CA TYR A 300 -19.99 -8.84 -28.02
C TYR A 300 -20.06 -7.63 -28.96
N ALA A 301 -18.95 -7.24 -29.59
CA ALA A 301 -18.92 -6.16 -30.58
C ALA A 301 -19.81 -6.45 -31.80
N ARG A 302 -19.93 -7.72 -32.21
CA ARG A 302 -20.86 -8.14 -33.27
C ARG A 302 -22.32 -8.12 -32.81
N LYS A 303 -22.58 -8.47 -31.55
CA LYS A 303 -23.93 -8.51 -30.97
C LYS A 303 -24.47 -7.11 -30.68
N PHE A 304 -23.58 -6.18 -30.33
CA PHE A 304 -23.88 -4.79 -30.02
C PHE A 304 -23.07 -3.85 -30.95
N PRO A 305 -23.46 -3.77 -32.24
CA PRO A 305 -22.76 -2.93 -33.20
C PRO A 305 -22.95 -1.45 -32.87
N GLU A 306 -21.87 -0.68 -33.04
CA GLU A 306 -21.87 0.77 -32.84
C GLU A 306 -22.18 1.53 -34.13
N PRO A 307 -22.71 2.75 -34.04
CA PRO A 307 -22.76 3.67 -35.16
C PRO A 307 -21.34 3.89 -35.73
N PRO A 308 -21.18 4.03 -37.06
CA PRO A 308 -19.88 4.25 -37.67
C PRO A 308 -19.21 5.52 -37.11
N ALA A 309 -17.89 5.44 -36.89
CA ALA A 309 -17.10 6.53 -36.35
C ALA A 309 -17.20 7.80 -37.21
N VAL A 310 -17.30 8.97 -36.58
CA VAL A 310 -17.32 10.26 -37.27
C VAL A 310 -15.93 10.52 -37.87
N GLN A 311 -15.84 10.64 -39.20
CA GLN A 311 -14.59 11.06 -39.85
C GLN A 311 -14.23 12.50 -39.43
N PRO A 312 -12.97 12.80 -39.07
CA PRO A 312 -12.58 14.12 -38.57
C PRO A 312 -12.70 15.31 -39.55
N ASP A 313 -13.24 15.13 -40.76
CA ASP A 313 -13.19 16.13 -41.84
C ASP A 313 -14.55 16.76 -42.21
N LYS A 314 -15.54 16.64 -41.31
CA LYS A 314 -16.80 17.39 -41.38
C LYS A 314 -17.13 18.02 -40.03
N ALA A 315 -16.19 18.79 -39.48
CA ALA A 315 -16.57 19.82 -38.52
C ALA A 315 -17.54 20.77 -39.25
N ALA A 316 -18.80 20.80 -38.80
CA ALA A 316 -19.77 21.77 -39.29
C ALA A 316 -19.17 23.19 -39.17
N PRO A 317 -19.38 24.09 -40.15
CA PRO A 317 -18.90 25.46 -40.05
C PRO A 317 -19.48 26.08 -38.77
N ALA A 318 -18.60 26.73 -38.00
CA ALA A 318 -18.97 27.40 -36.76
C ALA A 318 -20.20 28.30 -36.98
N PRO A 319 -21.18 28.33 -36.06
CA PRO A 319 -22.33 29.22 -36.20
C PRO A 319 -21.84 30.67 -36.27
N ALA A 320 -22.31 31.39 -37.29
CA ALA A 320 -21.97 32.80 -37.48
C ALA A 320 -22.29 33.60 -36.21
N PRO A 321 -21.43 34.57 -35.82
CA PRO A 321 -21.67 35.37 -34.63
C PRO A 321 -23.01 36.10 -34.76
N THR A 322 -23.93 35.79 -33.86
CA THR A 322 -25.18 36.51 -33.70
C THR A 322 -24.87 37.96 -33.31
N GLN A 323 -25.12 38.89 -34.23
CA GLN A 323 -25.21 40.31 -33.90
C GLN A 323 -26.54 40.56 -33.21
N SER A 324 -26.51 40.79 -31.90
CA SER A 324 -27.52 41.53 -31.14
C SER A 324 -26.97 41.93 -29.79
#